data_AF-A0A150MBW8-F1
#
_entry.id   AF-A0A150MBW8-F1
#
_cell.length_a   1.000
_cell.length_b   1.000
_cell.length_c   1.000
_cell.angle_alpha   90.00
_cell.angle_beta   90.00
_cell.angle_gamma   90.00
#
_symmetry.space_group_name_H-M   'P 1'
#
loop_
_entity.id
_entity.type
_entity.pdbx_description
1 polymer ?
#
loop_
_entity_poly.entity_id
_entity_poly.type
_entity_poly.pdbx_seq_one_letter_code
_entity_poly.pdbx_strand_id
1 'polypeptide(L)'
;MGRFYRYPIFYILLTIVLTGMSETFTDVIDIFNDVLIKPIKWLYPLKAHQLSFVKVLFFGIILLSYYFIISGIYNFIMGLRENQFNENQYLKQFEKYLSEAIMNVEKNESDSKIKESITNFMDSFEEWIGSILKLQSKHYKCFWIIPSPQLESGINSGENQTTDFLLISKATITNEIKNLLSFIVRSSKSRYFDTQVSQHIDNEPIEELMCVRNFGDLKLGFAVLIYKNGVINDQIKQEFLIPTSYLLLMGFNEKLTEAMATIRR
;
A
#
# COMPACT_ATOMS: atom_id res chain seq x y z
N MET A 1 43.74 15.19 -31.24
CA MET A 1 42.28 15.20 -31.50
C MET A 1 41.82 13.76 -31.62
N GLY A 2 40.83 13.21 -30.93
CA GLY A 2 39.94 13.68 -29.88
C GLY A 2 39.14 12.46 -29.41
N ARG A 3 38.85 12.37 -28.11
CA ARG A 3 37.80 11.53 -27.48
C ARG A 3 37.78 11.82 -25.97
N PHE A 4 37.58 13.08 -25.60
CA PHE A 4 37.43 13.54 -24.20
C PHE A 4 35.98 13.93 -23.83
N TYR A 5 34.99 13.66 -24.69
CA TYR A 5 33.62 14.16 -24.52
C TYR A 5 32.57 13.04 -24.38
N ARG A 6 32.63 12.24 -23.32
CA ARG A 6 31.50 11.33 -22.96
C ARG A 6 30.97 11.45 -21.54
N TYR A 7 31.55 12.31 -20.70
CA TYR A 7 31.03 12.60 -19.35
C TYR A 7 30.35 13.97 -19.14
N PRO A 8 30.30 14.94 -20.09
CA PRO A 8 29.67 16.23 -19.79
C PRO A 8 28.14 16.12 -19.70
N ILE A 9 27.50 15.19 -20.41
CA ILE A 9 26.05 15.05 -20.41
C ILE A 9 25.54 14.52 -19.06
N PHE A 10 26.26 13.57 -18.45
CA PHE A 10 25.92 13.09 -17.10
C PHE A 10 26.15 14.18 -16.05
N TYR A 11 27.23 14.96 -16.19
CA TYR A 11 27.49 16.09 -15.31
C TYR A 11 26.43 17.17 -15.46
N ILE A 12 26.04 17.52 -16.68
CA ILE A 12 25.01 18.53 -16.97
C ILE A 12 23.62 18.05 -16.51
N LEU A 13 23.25 16.78 -16.74
CA LEU A 13 21.99 16.21 -16.24
C LEU A 13 21.95 16.14 -14.72
N LEU A 14 23.06 15.76 -14.08
CA LEU A 14 23.19 15.79 -12.63
C LEU A 14 23.12 17.24 -12.12
N THR A 15 23.76 18.19 -12.79
CA THR A 15 23.73 19.61 -12.41
C THR A 15 22.32 20.20 -12.55
N ILE A 16 21.57 19.85 -13.60
CA ILE A 16 20.18 20.28 -13.85
C ILE A 16 19.21 19.67 -12.82
N VAL A 17 19.41 18.40 -12.45
CA VAL A 17 18.61 17.75 -11.41
C VAL A 17 18.96 18.31 -10.02
N LEU A 18 20.21 18.74 -9.81
CA LEU A 18 20.69 19.30 -8.55
C LEU A 18 20.37 20.80 -8.36
N THR A 19 20.28 21.60 -9.44
CA THR A 19 19.91 23.02 -9.34
C THR A 19 18.43 23.26 -9.00
N GLY A 20 17.60 22.22 -9.03
CA GLY A 20 16.16 22.30 -8.73
C GLY A 20 15.77 22.14 -7.26
N MET A 21 16.69 21.83 -6.33
CA MET A 21 16.36 21.51 -4.93
C MET A 21 17.22 22.29 -3.91
N SER A 22 16.59 22.76 -2.84
CA SER A 22 16.97 23.87 -1.94
C SER A 22 18.17 23.66 -0.99
N GLU A 23 18.57 24.77 -0.35
CA GLU A 23 19.65 25.08 0.62
C GLU A 23 20.30 23.93 1.41
N THR A 24 19.57 22.91 1.81
CA THR A 24 20.08 21.66 2.42
C THR A 24 21.12 20.90 1.58
N PHE A 25 21.22 21.18 0.28
CA PHE A 25 22.18 20.51 -0.60
C PHE A 25 23.56 21.21 -0.67
N THR A 26 23.68 22.47 -0.22
CA THR A 26 24.98 23.17 -0.18
C THR A 26 25.94 22.45 0.75
N ASP A 27 25.44 22.02 1.91
CA ASP A 27 26.18 21.20 2.87
C ASP A 27 26.55 19.83 2.29
N VAL A 28 25.66 19.22 1.49
CA VAL A 28 25.92 17.93 0.83
C VAL A 28 26.96 18.07 -0.27
N ILE A 29 26.93 19.14 -1.07
CA ILE A 29 27.95 19.45 -2.09
C ILE A 29 29.29 19.76 -1.44
N ASP A 30 29.30 20.46 -0.30
CA ASP A 30 30.53 20.76 0.42
C ASP A 30 31.13 19.52 1.06
N ILE A 31 30.32 18.63 1.64
CA ILE A 31 30.75 17.30 2.09
C ILE A 31 31.25 16.47 0.90
N PHE A 32 30.57 16.51 -0.25
CA PHE A 32 30.99 15.81 -1.47
C PHE A 32 32.33 16.36 -1.98
N ASN A 33 32.52 17.68 -2.01
CA ASN A 33 33.77 18.33 -2.40
C ASN A 33 34.92 17.99 -1.45
N ASP A 34 34.66 18.02 -0.14
CA ASP A 34 35.70 17.79 0.86
C ASP A 34 36.09 16.33 1.00
N VAL A 35 35.14 15.40 0.83
CA VAL A 35 35.41 13.96 0.90
C VAL A 35 35.90 13.40 -0.43
N LEU A 36 35.50 13.96 -1.58
CA LEU A 36 35.79 13.34 -2.89
C LEU A 36 36.78 14.13 -3.74
N ILE A 37 36.73 15.46 -3.77
CA ILE A 37 37.60 16.25 -4.65
C ILE A 37 38.96 16.53 -4.02
N LYS A 38 39.02 16.83 -2.71
CA LYS A 38 40.29 17.09 -2.00
C LYS A 38 41.28 15.90 -2.09
N PRO A 39 40.88 14.63 -1.87
CA PRO A 39 41.81 13.50 -1.99
C PRO A 39 42.29 13.25 -3.43
N ILE A 40 41.42 13.45 -4.42
CA ILE A 40 41.75 13.27 -5.84
C ILE A 40 42.72 14.37 -6.32
N LYS A 41 42.51 15.62 -5.88
CA LYS A 41 43.44 16.73 -6.17
C LYS A 41 44.80 16.53 -5.49
N TRP A 42 44.83 15.93 -4.29
CA TRP A 42 46.08 15.55 -3.62
C TRP A 42 46.86 14.44 -4.37
N LEU A 43 46.16 13.56 -5.10
CA LEU A 43 46.75 12.53 -5.96
C LEU A 43 47.24 13.07 -7.32
N TYR A 44 46.75 14.23 -7.77
CA TYR A 44 46.97 14.74 -9.13
C TYR A 44 48.40 15.25 -9.49
N PRO A 45 49.27 15.71 -8.57
CA PRO A 45 50.59 16.19 -8.95
C PRO A 45 51.67 15.09 -9.11
N LEU A 46 51.31 13.81 -9.22
CA LEU A 46 52.28 12.70 -9.18
C LEU A 46 52.73 12.22 -10.57
N LYS A 47 54.04 12.35 -10.85
CA LYS A 47 54.71 11.76 -12.02
C LYS A 47 54.60 10.22 -11.97
N ALA A 48 54.44 9.60 -13.14
CA ALA A 48 54.17 8.17 -13.34
C ALA A 48 55.17 7.16 -12.70
N HIS A 49 56.34 7.60 -12.23
CA HIS A 49 57.37 6.74 -11.62
C HIS A 49 57.27 6.55 -10.09
N GLN A 50 56.22 7.05 -9.43
CA GLN A 50 56.01 6.90 -7.98
C GLN A 50 54.65 6.27 -7.60
N LEU A 51 54.08 5.44 -8.47
CA LEU A 51 52.89 4.67 -8.15
C LEU A 51 53.26 3.45 -7.27
N SER A 52 53.23 3.64 -5.95
CA SER A 52 53.30 2.53 -4.99
C SER A 52 52.01 1.72 -5.01
N PHE A 53 52.08 0.40 -4.88
CA PHE A 53 50.92 -0.52 -4.78
C PHE A 53 49.83 -0.03 -3.82
N VAL A 54 50.22 0.56 -2.68
CA VAL A 54 49.31 1.14 -1.67
C VAL A 54 48.41 2.24 -2.24
N LYS A 55 48.91 3.06 -3.18
CA LYS A 55 48.14 4.14 -3.81
C LYS A 55 47.14 3.60 -4.85
N VAL A 56 47.51 2.54 -5.56
CA VAL A 56 46.59 1.84 -6.49
C VAL A 56 45.47 1.16 -5.70
N LEU A 57 45.81 0.52 -4.57
CA LEU A 57 44.84 -0.06 -3.66
C LEU A 57 43.87 1.00 -3.10
N PHE A 58 44.40 2.15 -2.67
CA PHE A 58 43.59 3.25 -2.15
C PHE A 58 42.64 3.83 -3.20
N PHE A 59 43.12 4.02 -4.44
CA PHE A 59 42.27 4.45 -5.56
C PHE A 59 41.20 3.41 -5.91
N GLY A 60 41.53 2.12 -5.85
CA GLY A 60 40.56 1.03 -6.03
C GLY A 60 39.46 1.03 -4.96
N ILE A 61 39.82 1.28 -3.69
CA ILE A 61 38.85 1.38 -2.59
C ILE A 61 37.91 2.57 -2.79
N ILE A 62 38.43 3.72 -3.25
CA ILE A 62 37.61 4.90 -3.57
C ILE A 62 36.65 4.64 -4.73
N LEU A 63 37.10 3.94 -5.78
CA LEU A 63 36.22 3.56 -6.88
C LEU A 63 35.15 2.56 -6.45
N LEU A 64 35.49 1.62 -5.57
CA LEU A 64 34.56 0.63 -5.03
C LEU A 64 33.49 1.30 -4.16
N SER A 65 33.88 2.23 -3.28
CA SER A 65 32.93 2.99 -2.47
C SER A 65 32.01 3.87 -3.33
N TYR A 66 32.54 4.47 -4.39
CA TYR A 66 31.76 5.21 -5.38
C TYR A 66 30.69 4.33 -6.06
N TYR A 67 31.07 3.11 -6.45
CA TYR A 67 30.13 2.14 -7.03
C TYR A 67 28.99 1.81 -6.06
N PHE A 68 29.29 1.54 -4.80
CA PHE A 68 28.27 1.23 -3.79
C PHE A 68 27.33 2.41 -3.51
N ILE A 69 27.85 3.63 -3.43
CA ILE A 69 27.03 4.83 -3.19
C ILE A 69 26.07 5.05 -4.36
N ILE A 70 26.58 5.00 -5.60
CA ILE A 70 25.73 5.21 -6.79
C ILE A 70 24.71 4.08 -6.95
N SER A 71 25.12 2.84 -6.75
CA SER A 71 24.20 1.71 -6.80
C SER A 71 23.10 1.84 -5.74
N GLY A 72 23.44 2.27 -4.53
CA GLY A 72 22.48 2.56 -3.46
C GLY A 72 21.48 3.65 -3.83
N ILE A 73 21.96 4.79 -4.34
CA ILE A 73 21.09 5.90 -4.79
C ILE A 73 20.19 5.47 -5.95
N TYR A 74 20.74 4.76 -6.94
CA TYR A 74 19.97 4.27 -8.09
C TYR A 74 18.86 3.32 -7.66
N ASN A 75 19.17 2.34 -6.81
CA ASN A 75 18.20 1.38 -6.29
C ASN A 75 17.12 2.09 -5.44
N PHE A 76 17.51 3.10 -4.66
CA PHE A 76 16.57 3.89 -3.88
C PHE A 76 15.59 4.68 -4.76
N ILE A 77 16.09 5.39 -5.77
CA ILE A 77 15.26 6.16 -6.72
C ILE A 77 14.34 5.24 -7.53
N MET A 78 14.86 4.12 -8.03
CA MET A 78 14.07 3.15 -8.78
C MET A 78 12.98 2.51 -7.91
N GLY A 79 13.28 2.18 -6.66
CA GLY A 79 12.29 1.66 -5.70
C GLY A 79 11.17 2.65 -5.40
N LEU A 80 11.49 3.93 -5.22
CA LEU A 80 10.47 4.98 -5.03
C LEU A 80 9.55 5.11 -6.25
N ARG A 81 10.12 5.07 -7.46
CA ARG A 81 9.35 5.19 -8.72
C ARG A 81 8.45 3.98 -8.95
N GLU A 82 8.93 2.78 -8.66
CA GLU A 82 8.17 1.54 -8.83
C GLU A 82 6.96 1.50 -7.87
N ASN A 83 7.14 1.89 -6.61
CA ASN A 83 6.05 1.99 -5.65
C ASN A 83 4.97 2.99 -6.09
N GLN A 84 5.37 4.20 -6.53
CA GLN A 84 4.42 5.21 -7.02
C GLN A 84 3.70 4.79 -8.30
N PHE A 85 4.38 4.09 -9.21
CA PHE A 85 3.76 3.60 -10.44
C PHE A 85 2.71 2.53 -10.14
N ASN A 86 3.05 1.56 -9.28
CA ASN A 86 2.16 0.47 -8.90
C ASN A 86 0.94 1.00 -8.15
N GLU A 87 1.12 1.89 -7.17
CA GLU A 87 0.02 2.52 -6.42
C GLU A 87 -0.96 3.24 -7.36
N ASN A 88 -0.43 4.03 -8.31
CA ASN A 88 -1.26 4.71 -9.31
C ASN A 88 -1.98 3.74 -10.27
N GLN A 89 -1.41 2.57 -10.55
CA GLN A 89 -2.06 1.57 -11.38
C GLN A 89 -3.25 0.94 -10.64
N TYR A 90 -3.08 0.54 -9.38
CA TYR A 90 -4.15 -0.04 -8.58
C TYR A 90 -5.28 0.96 -8.33
N LEU A 91 -4.96 2.22 -8.01
CA LEU A 91 -5.97 3.27 -7.85
C LEU A 91 -6.80 3.46 -9.12
N LYS A 92 -6.17 3.56 -10.30
CA LYS A 92 -6.89 3.71 -11.57
C LYS A 92 -7.78 2.52 -11.89
N GLN A 93 -7.30 1.30 -11.60
CA GLN A 93 -8.08 0.08 -11.82
C GLN A 93 -9.29 0.03 -10.89
N PHE A 94 -9.09 0.34 -9.61
CA PHE A 94 -10.14 0.47 -8.61
C PHE A 94 -11.19 1.51 -9.02
N GLU A 95 -10.77 2.73 -9.37
CA GLU A 95 -11.68 3.81 -9.79
C GLU A 95 -12.51 3.44 -11.02
N LYS A 96 -11.88 2.75 -11.99
CA LYS A 96 -12.57 2.25 -13.18
C LYS A 96 -13.69 1.27 -12.82
N TYR A 97 -13.38 0.22 -12.07
CA TYR A 97 -14.37 -0.81 -11.73
C TYR A 97 -15.44 -0.29 -10.76
N LEU A 98 -15.06 0.60 -9.84
CA LEU A 98 -16.03 1.27 -8.99
C LEU A 98 -17.01 2.10 -9.81
N SER A 99 -16.51 2.92 -10.74
CA SER A 99 -17.36 3.75 -11.60
C SER A 99 -18.32 2.88 -12.42
N GLU A 100 -17.83 1.78 -12.96
CA GLU A 100 -18.65 0.81 -13.70
C GLU A 100 -19.74 0.17 -12.82
N ALA A 101 -19.39 -0.23 -11.59
CA ALA A 101 -20.35 -0.79 -10.64
C ALA A 101 -21.44 0.22 -10.27
N ILE A 102 -21.07 1.47 -9.93
CA ILE A 102 -22.02 2.54 -9.63
C ILE A 102 -22.93 2.79 -10.84
N MET A 103 -22.37 2.96 -12.03
CA MET A 103 -23.15 3.25 -13.24
C MET A 103 -24.14 2.13 -13.58
N ASN A 104 -23.72 0.86 -13.46
CA ASN A 104 -24.59 -0.28 -13.76
C ASN A 104 -25.73 -0.40 -12.74
N VAL A 105 -25.45 -0.13 -11.46
CA VAL A 105 -26.46 -0.08 -10.41
C VAL A 105 -27.43 1.08 -10.64
N GLU A 106 -26.93 2.29 -10.92
CA GLU A 106 -27.77 3.48 -11.13
C GLU A 106 -28.69 3.37 -12.35
N LYS A 107 -28.20 2.72 -13.42
CA LYS A 107 -28.97 2.47 -14.65
C LYS A 107 -29.93 1.29 -14.53
N ASN A 108 -29.93 0.56 -13.41
CA ASN A 108 -30.67 -0.69 -13.24
C ASN A 108 -30.42 -1.65 -14.41
N GLU A 109 -29.15 -1.86 -14.75
CA GLU A 109 -28.74 -2.86 -15.74
C GLU A 109 -29.14 -4.28 -15.28
N SER A 110 -28.91 -5.30 -16.13
CA SER A 110 -29.27 -6.67 -15.76
C SER A 110 -28.53 -7.14 -14.50
N ASP A 111 -29.21 -7.94 -13.66
CA ASP A 111 -28.63 -8.50 -12.43
C ASP A 111 -27.27 -9.17 -12.65
N SER A 112 -27.11 -9.88 -13.76
CA SER A 112 -25.84 -10.51 -14.13
C SER A 112 -24.69 -9.51 -14.26
N LYS A 113 -24.95 -8.37 -14.92
CA LYS A 113 -23.96 -7.34 -15.22
C LYS A 113 -23.65 -6.51 -13.97
N ILE A 114 -24.66 -6.21 -13.17
CA ILE A 114 -24.49 -5.59 -11.85
C ILE A 114 -23.59 -6.47 -10.98
N LYS A 115 -23.91 -7.76 -10.83
CA LYS A 115 -23.13 -8.72 -10.04
C LYS A 115 -21.69 -8.82 -10.51
N GLU A 116 -21.47 -8.92 -11.81
CA GLU A 116 -20.13 -8.96 -12.41
C GLU A 116 -19.34 -7.68 -12.08
N SER A 117 -19.92 -6.49 -12.31
CA SER A 117 -19.23 -5.23 -12.03
C SER A 117 -18.89 -5.04 -10.55
N ILE A 118 -19.79 -5.41 -9.64
CA ILE A 118 -19.52 -5.36 -8.20
C ILE A 118 -18.43 -6.35 -7.80
N THR A 119 -18.48 -7.56 -8.34
CA THR A 119 -17.46 -8.62 -8.12
C THR A 119 -16.08 -8.12 -8.57
N ASN A 120 -15.99 -7.53 -9.77
CA ASN A 120 -14.74 -6.97 -10.31
C ASN A 120 -14.22 -5.80 -9.46
N PHE A 121 -15.12 -4.95 -8.99
CA PHE A 121 -14.78 -3.88 -8.04
C PHE A 121 -14.17 -4.46 -6.75
N MET A 122 -14.85 -5.42 -6.13
CA MET A 122 -14.38 -6.06 -4.90
C MET A 122 -13.02 -6.74 -5.10
N ASP A 123 -12.82 -7.40 -6.25
CA ASP A 123 -11.55 -8.04 -6.60
C ASP A 123 -10.42 -7.05 -6.76
N SER A 124 -10.65 -5.97 -7.49
CA SER A 124 -9.63 -4.93 -7.69
C SER A 124 -9.20 -4.30 -6.35
N PHE A 125 -10.14 -4.15 -5.41
CA PHE A 125 -9.83 -3.67 -4.07
C PHE A 125 -9.02 -4.70 -3.27
N GLU A 126 -9.42 -5.97 -3.26
CA GLU A 126 -8.69 -7.05 -2.59
C GLU A 126 -7.27 -7.24 -3.14
N GLU A 127 -7.07 -7.04 -4.45
CA GLU A 127 -5.75 -7.05 -5.10
C GLU A 127 -4.88 -5.87 -4.64
N TRP A 128 -5.45 -4.67 -4.56
CA TRP A 128 -4.75 -3.49 -4.07
C TRP A 128 -4.30 -3.70 -2.61
N ILE A 129 -5.19 -4.22 -1.76
CA ILE A 129 -4.86 -4.59 -0.38
C ILE A 129 -3.74 -5.64 -0.33
N GLY A 130 -3.80 -6.68 -1.17
CA GLY A 130 -2.74 -7.68 -1.28
C GLY A 130 -1.37 -7.09 -1.63
N SER A 131 -1.35 -6.11 -2.55
CA SER A 131 -0.11 -5.42 -2.93
C SER A 131 0.48 -4.60 -1.80
N ILE A 132 -0.36 -3.94 -0.99
CA ILE A 132 0.07 -3.16 0.18
C ILE A 132 0.70 -4.09 1.21
N LEU A 133 0.03 -5.21 1.52
CA LEU A 133 0.53 -6.19 2.48
C LEU A 133 1.80 -6.91 2.00
N LYS A 134 2.12 -6.85 0.69
CA LYS A 134 3.22 -7.61 0.06
C LYS A 134 3.11 -9.11 0.33
N LEU A 135 1.87 -9.62 0.35
CA LEU A 135 1.55 -11.02 0.61
C LEU A 135 0.88 -11.67 -0.60
N GLN A 136 1.09 -12.98 -0.74
CA GLN A 136 0.29 -13.78 -1.68
C GLN A 136 -1.11 -14.01 -1.10
N SER A 137 -2.10 -14.16 -1.97
CA SER A 137 -3.52 -14.35 -1.61
C SER A 137 -3.80 -15.51 -0.64
N LYS A 138 -2.90 -16.50 -0.54
CA LYS A 138 -3.02 -17.61 0.43
C LYS A 138 -2.65 -17.24 1.87
N HIS A 139 -2.04 -16.07 2.09
CA HIS A 139 -1.54 -15.63 3.40
C HIS A 139 -2.43 -14.60 4.09
N TYR A 140 -3.54 -14.23 3.44
CA TYR A 140 -4.53 -13.34 4.02
C TYR A 140 -5.92 -13.68 3.49
N LYS A 141 -6.96 -13.32 4.25
CA LYS A 141 -8.36 -13.43 3.83
C LYS A 141 -9.06 -12.09 4.03
N CYS A 142 -9.82 -11.68 3.01
CA CYS A 142 -10.57 -10.43 3.02
C CYS A 142 -12.05 -10.69 3.34
N PHE A 143 -12.64 -9.80 4.11
CA PHE A 143 -14.05 -9.86 4.50
C PHE A 143 -14.67 -8.49 4.35
N TRP A 144 -15.68 -8.38 3.50
CA TRP A 144 -16.52 -7.20 3.37
C TRP A 144 -17.64 -7.28 4.40
N ILE A 145 -17.89 -6.17 5.09
CA ILE A 145 -18.83 -6.09 6.19
C ILE A 145 -19.91 -5.09 5.80
N ILE A 146 -21.13 -5.55 5.61
CA ILE A 146 -22.26 -4.74 5.13
C ILE A 146 -23.40 -4.82 6.14
N PRO A 147 -24.16 -3.73 6.40
CA PRO A 147 -25.37 -3.83 7.22
C PRO A 147 -26.34 -4.87 6.64
N SER A 148 -27.00 -5.64 7.52
CA SER A 148 -28.06 -6.55 7.10
C SER A 148 -29.33 -5.75 6.78
N PRO A 149 -29.91 -5.88 5.57
CA PRO A 149 -31.12 -5.15 5.19
C PRO A 149 -32.38 -5.58 5.97
N GLN A 150 -32.31 -6.63 6.80
CA GLN A 150 -33.48 -7.21 7.49
C GLN A 150 -33.99 -6.40 8.70
N LEU A 151 -33.31 -5.32 9.12
CA LEU A 151 -33.62 -4.63 10.38
C LEU A 151 -34.05 -3.16 10.27
N GLU A 152 -34.05 -2.56 9.08
CA GLU A 152 -34.58 -1.20 8.92
C GLU A 152 -36.11 -1.12 9.13
N SER A 153 -36.80 -2.26 9.17
CA SER A 153 -38.27 -2.33 9.33
C SER A 153 -38.77 -2.46 10.78
N GLY A 154 -37.90 -2.31 11.79
CA GLY A 154 -38.21 -2.66 13.18
C GLY A 154 -38.02 -1.53 14.19
N ILE A 155 -38.58 -0.34 13.97
CA ILE A 155 -38.67 0.69 15.02
C ILE A 155 -39.75 0.25 16.02
N ASN A 156 -39.35 -0.50 17.06
CA ASN A 156 -39.90 -0.48 18.42
C ASN A 156 -39.30 -1.61 19.28
N SER A 157 -38.09 -1.43 19.81
CA SER A 157 -37.68 -2.07 21.06
C SER A 157 -36.36 -1.47 21.58
N GLY A 158 -36.44 -0.83 22.74
CA GLY A 158 -35.32 -0.20 23.44
C GLY A 158 -34.39 -1.19 24.15
N GLU A 159 -33.96 -2.25 23.48
CA GLU A 159 -32.96 -3.19 23.99
C GLU A 159 -31.85 -3.38 22.95
N ASN A 160 -30.63 -2.94 23.31
CA ASN A 160 -29.34 -3.28 22.69
C ASN A 160 -29.43 -3.84 21.25
N GLN A 161 -29.63 -2.95 20.27
CA GLN A 161 -29.55 -3.31 18.86
C GLN A 161 -28.15 -3.82 18.54
N THR A 162 -27.98 -5.14 18.55
CA THR A 162 -26.87 -5.80 17.89
C THR A 162 -27.05 -5.54 16.40
N THR A 163 -26.23 -4.67 15.81
CA THR A 163 -26.23 -4.47 14.36
C THR A 163 -25.94 -5.81 13.70
N ASP A 164 -26.95 -6.45 13.12
CA ASP A 164 -26.77 -7.64 12.31
C ASP A 164 -26.07 -7.21 11.02
N PHE A 165 -24.95 -7.87 10.70
CA PHE A 165 -24.12 -7.57 9.54
C PHE A 165 -23.97 -8.81 8.65
N LEU A 166 -23.86 -8.58 7.37
CA LEU A 166 -23.49 -9.57 6.37
C LEU A 166 -21.96 -9.55 6.19
N LEU A 167 -21.36 -10.73 6.14
CA LEU A 167 -19.99 -10.91 5.68
C LEU A 167 -20.01 -11.43 4.24
N ILE A 168 -19.24 -10.80 3.36
CA ILE A 168 -18.98 -11.29 2.00
C ILE A 168 -17.49 -11.57 1.87
N SER A 169 -17.15 -12.79 1.48
CA SER A 169 -15.77 -13.23 1.28
C SER A 169 -15.74 -14.39 0.28
N LYS A 170 -14.61 -14.55 -0.42
CA LYS A 170 -14.30 -15.77 -1.17
C LYS A 170 -13.93 -16.94 -0.26
N ALA A 171 -13.56 -16.64 0.99
CA ALA A 171 -13.21 -17.65 1.96
C ALA A 171 -14.43 -18.12 2.73
N THR A 172 -14.35 -19.35 3.24
CA THR A 172 -15.35 -19.91 4.15
C THR A 172 -15.54 -19.01 5.37
N ILE A 173 -16.79 -18.59 5.62
CA ILE A 173 -17.14 -17.75 6.76
C ILE A 173 -17.59 -18.67 7.90
N THR A 174 -16.74 -18.83 8.90
CA THR A 174 -17.04 -19.62 10.11
C THR A 174 -17.68 -18.76 11.20
N ASN A 175 -18.22 -19.41 12.24
CA ASN A 175 -18.80 -18.70 13.38
C ASN A 175 -17.72 -17.98 14.20
N GLU A 176 -16.51 -18.51 14.24
CA GLU A 176 -15.34 -17.90 14.88
C GLU A 176 -14.99 -16.57 14.22
N ILE A 177 -14.98 -16.51 12.87
CA ILE A 177 -14.74 -15.27 12.11
C ILE A 177 -15.85 -14.26 12.38
N LYS A 178 -17.11 -14.70 12.35
CA LYS A 178 -18.27 -13.84 12.66
C LYS A 178 -18.15 -13.25 14.06
N ASN A 179 -17.82 -14.07 15.06
CA ASN A 179 -17.67 -13.64 16.44
C ASN A 179 -16.52 -12.63 16.60
N LEU A 180 -15.36 -12.92 16.00
CA LEU A 180 -14.19 -12.04 16.02
C LEU A 180 -14.53 -10.65 15.44
N LEU A 181 -15.17 -10.61 14.26
CA LEU A 181 -15.54 -9.35 13.61
C LEU A 181 -16.71 -8.66 14.30
N SER A 182 -17.63 -9.38 14.95
CA SER A 182 -18.79 -8.79 15.62
C SER A 182 -18.39 -7.82 16.74
N PHE A 183 -17.32 -8.14 17.49
CA PHE A 183 -16.81 -7.27 18.54
C PHE A 183 -16.34 -5.93 17.98
N ILE A 184 -15.65 -5.98 16.84
CA ILE A 184 -15.11 -4.80 16.15
C ILE A 184 -16.23 -3.97 15.52
N VAL A 185 -17.19 -4.64 14.87
CA VAL A 185 -18.35 -3.99 14.25
C VAL A 185 -19.22 -3.28 15.28
N ARG A 186 -19.36 -3.80 16.50
CA ARG A 186 -20.16 -3.18 17.57
C ARG A 186 -19.49 -1.97 18.22
N SER A 187 -18.20 -1.73 17.96
CA SER A 187 -17.48 -0.58 18.50
C SER A 187 -17.76 0.66 17.65
N SER A 188 -18.68 1.51 18.12
CA SER A 188 -19.10 2.75 17.43
C SER A 188 -18.04 3.85 17.42
N LYS A 189 -16.99 3.71 18.24
CA LYS A 189 -16.03 4.79 18.55
C LYS A 189 -14.78 4.81 17.67
N SER A 190 -14.41 3.69 17.03
CA SER A 190 -13.20 3.65 16.21
C SER A 190 -13.52 3.26 14.77
N ARG A 191 -12.84 3.93 13.85
CA ARG A 191 -12.88 3.67 12.40
C ARG A 191 -11.91 2.56 12.01
N TYR A 192 -10.81 2.43 12.73
CA TYR A 192 -9.69 1.55 12.39
C TYR A 192 -9.32 0.70 13.61
N PHE A 193 -9.06 -0.58 13.35
CA PHE A 193 -8.63 -1.55 14.34
C PHE A 193 -7.50 -2.36 13.75
N ASP A 194 -6.38 -2.39 14.45
CA ASP A 194 -5.29 -3.32 14.22
C ASP A 194 -5.01 -4.07 15.51
N THR A 195 -5.01 -5.39 15.45
CA THR A 195 -4.74 -6.21 16.62
C THR A 195 -4.01 -7.47 16.23
N GLN A 196 -3.10 -7.90 17.10
CA GLN A 196 -2.59 -9.26 17.04
C GLN A 196 -3.70 -10.19 17.51
N VAL A 197 -3.99 -11.18 16.68
CA VAL A 197 -4.93 -12.24 17.00
C VAL A 197 -4.06 -13.46 17.27
N SER A 198 -4.33 -14.21 18.33
CA SER A 198 -3.68 -15.50 18.56
C SER A 198 -4.76 -16.58 18.58
N GLN A 199 -5.50 -16.67 17.49
CA GLN A 199 -6.60 -17.62 17.31
C GLN A 199 -6.32 -18.52 16.12
N HIS A 200 -6.73 -19.77 16.23
CA HIS A 200 -6.76 -20.69 15.10
C HIS A 200 -8.19 -20.77 14.59
N ILE A 201 -8.38 -20.53 13.30
CA ILE A 201 -9.66 -20.74 12.62
C ILE A 201 -9.42 -21.73 11.50
N ASP A 202 -10.17 -22.85 11.49
CA ASP A 202 -10.03 -23.94 10.53
C ASP A 202 -8.59 -24.50 10.41
N ASN A 203 -7.86 -24.60 11.53
CA ASN A 203 -6.45 -24.99 11.61
C ASN A 203 -5.46 -24.01 10.94
N GLU A 204 -5.91 -22.83 10.50
CA GLU A 204 -5.04 -21.76 10.04
C GLU A 204 -4.78 -20.78 11.20
N PRO A 205 -3.51 -20.48 11.53
CA PRO A 205 -3.21 -19.49 12.54
C PRO A 205 -3.52 -18.10 11.98
N ILE A 206 -4.45 -17.39 12.61
CA ILE A 206 -4.62 -15.95 12.39
C ILE A 206 -3.74 -15.27 13.40
N GLU A 207 -2.74 -14.54 12.91
CA GLU A 207 -1.73 -13.86 13.70
C GLU A 207 -2.07 -12.37 13.87
N GLU A 208 -2.67 -11.77 12.83
CA GLU A 208 -2.92 -10.34 12.76
C GLU A 208 -4.26 -10.03 12.07
N LEU A 209 -4.92 -8.96 12.48
CA LEU A 209 -6.18 -8.49 11.92
C LEU A 209 -6.12 -6.98 11.73
N MET A 210 -6.49 -6.51 10.54
CA MET A 210 -6.80 -5.12 10.25
C MET A 210 -8.27 -5.00 9.89
N CYS A 211 -8.97 -4.02 10.47
CA CYS A 211 -10.37 -3.76 10.15
C CYS A 211 -10.64 -2.26 10.04
N VAL A 212 -11.47 -1.88 9.07
CA VAL A 212 -12.02 -0.54 8.91
C VAL A 212 -13.54 -0.58 8.87
N ARG A 213 -14.18 0.45 9.41
CA ARG A 213 -15.63 0.68 9.28
C ARG A 213 -15.95 2.16 9.45
N ASN A 214 -17.14 2.58 9.01
CA ASN A 214 -17.61 3.94 9.23
C ASN A 214 -17.72 4.29 10.74
N PHE A 215 -17.59 5.57 11.07
CA PHE A 215 -17.97 6.07 12.39
C PHE A 215 -19.49 6.00 12.56
N GLY A 216 -19.95 5.73 13.79
CA GLY A 216 -21.39 5.63 14.08
C GLY A 216 -21.98 4.31 13.58
N ASP A 217 -23.04 4.36 12.79
CA ASP A 217 -23.68 3.15 12.28
C ASP A 217 -22.86 2.49 11.16
N LEU A 218 -22.88 1.16 11.11
CA LEU A 218 -22.19 0.40 10.07
C LEU A 218 -22.87 0.68 8.73
N LYS A 219 -22.13 1.29 7.79
CA LYS A 219 -22.57 1.45 6.39
C LYS A 219 -21.78 0.56 5.45
N LEU A 220 -20.46 0.54 5.62
CA LEU A 220 -19.56 -0.40 4.98
C LEU A 220 -18.33 -0.58 5.86
N GLY A 221 -17.80 -1.79 5.88
CA GLY A 221 -16.57 -2.14 6.55
C GLY A 221 -15.79 -3.18 5.77
N PHE A 222 -14.53 -3.32 6.14
CA PHE A 222 -13.64 -4.28 5.53
C PHE A 222 -12.62 -4.75 6.55
N ALA A 223 -12.42 -6.06 6.59
CA ALA A 223 -11.45 -6.71 7.46
C ALA A 223 -10.51 -7.60 6.65
N VAL A 224 -9.27 -7.65 7.09
CA VAL A 224 -8.25 -8.56 6.57
C VAL A 224 -7.67 -9.35 7.72
N LEU A 225 -7.82 -10.67 7.64
CA LEU A 225 -7.16 -11.62 8.52
C LEU A 225 -5.84 -12.03 7.88
N ILE A 226 -4.74 -11.97 8.62
CA ILE A 226 -3.38 -12.21 8.15
C ILE A 226 -2.79 -13.40 8.91
N TYR A 227 -2.23 -14.35 8.19
CA TYR A 227 -1.73 -15.63 8.74
C TYR A 227 -0.25 -15.61 9.09
N LYS A 228 0.32 -14.41 9.15
CA LYS A 228 1.73 -14.19 9.38
C LYS A 228 1.89 -13.05 10.36
N ASN A 229 2.70 -13.25 11.38
CA ASN A 229 3.05 -12.24 12.36
C ASN A 229 4.11 -11.26 11.79
N GLY A 230 4.06 -10.02 12.24
CA GLY A 230 5.00 -8.95 11.90
C GLY A 230 4.75 -8.32 10.54
N VAL A 231 3.52 -8.44 10.00
CA VAL A 231 3.16 -7.81 8.72
C VAL A 231 2.70 -6.38 8.97
N ILE A 232 1.86 -6.15 9.97
CA ILE A 232 1.36 -4.83 10.33
C ILE A 232 2.48 -4.01 10.98
N ASN A 233 2.98 -3.02 10.24
CA ASN A 233 3.87 -1.96 10.72
C ASN A 233 3.31 -0.58 10.35
N ASP A 234 3.92 0.50 10.84
CA ASP A 234 3.39 1.86 10.63
C ASP A 234 3.26 2.24 9.15
N GLN A 235 4.18 1.79 8.29
CA GLN A 235 4.08 2.03 6.85
C GLN A 235 2.85 1.32 6.26
N ILE A 236 2.66 0.03 6.57
CA ILE A 236 1.51 -0.75 6.10
C ILE A 236 0.19 -0.14 6.61
N LYS A 237 0.16 0.34 7.86
CA LYS A 237 -1.01 1.04 8.40
C LYS A 237 -1.36 2.28 7.57
N GLN A 238 -0.37 3.13 7.27
CA GLN A 238 -0.60 4.34 6.47
C GLN A 238 -1.05 4.00 5.04
N GLU A 239 -0.38 3.06 4.39
CA GLU A 239 -0.73 2.63 3.03
C GLU A 239 -2.13 2.00 2.98
N PHE A 240 -2.53 1.25 4.00
CA PHE A 240 -3.87 0.64 4.10
C PHE A 240 -5.00 1.67 4.29
N LEU A 241 -4.72 2.82 4.93
CA LEU A 241 -5.71 3.88 5.13
C LEU A 241 -6.13 4.56 3.82
N ILE A 242 -5.29 4.54 2.79
CA ILE A 242 -5.58 5.17 1.49
C ILE A 242 -6.78 4.48 0.80
N PRO A 243 -6.71 3.19 0.41
CA PRO A 243 -7.82 2.51 -0.26
C PRO A 243 -9.06 2.44 0.64
N THR A 244 -8.86 2.21 1.94
CA THR A 244 -9.99 2.10 2.87
C THR A 244 -10.72 3.42 3.09
N SER A 245 -10.08 4.58 2.89
CA SER A 245 -10.80 5.86 2.93
C SER A 245 -11.80 5.99 1.79
N TYR A 246 -11.45 5.56 0.57
CA TYR A 246 -12.39 5.47 -0.55
C TYR A 246 -13.51 4.48 -0.25
N LEU A 247 -13.16 3.32 0.32
CA LEU A 247 -14.13 2.33 0.80
C LEU A 247 -15.21 2.94 1.68
N LEU A 248 -14.81 3.63 2.73
CA LEU A 248 -15.76 4.16 3.70
C LEU A 248 -16.68 5.24 3.10
N LEU A 249 -16.23 5.98 2.09
CA LEU A 249 -17.10 6.92 1.36
C LEU A 249 -18.17 6.19 0.54
N MET A 250 -17.86 5.03 -0.02
CA MET A 250 -18.83 4.24 -0.77
C MET A 250 -19.95 3.68 0.08
N GLY A 251 -19.74 3.50 1.38
CA GLY A 251 -20.80 3.13 2.31
C GLY A 251 -21.98 4.12 2.34
N PHE A 252 -21.81 5.35 1.84
CA PHE A 252 -22.90 6.32 1.72
C PHE A 252 -23.71 6.19 0.42
N ASN A 253 -23.30 5.33 -0.52
CA ASN A 253 -24.09 5.01 -1.71
C ASN A 253 -24.99 3.79 -1.41
N GLU A 254 -26.20 4.07 -0.93
CA GLU A 254 -27.17 3.04 -0.49
C GLU A 254 -27.43 2.00 -1.57
N LYS A 255 -27.67 2.43 -2.82
CA LYS A 255 -27.93 1.52 -3.95
C LYS A 255 -26.77 0.57 -4.19
N LEU A 256 -25.53 1.07 -4.12
CA LEU A 256 -24.34 0.24 -4.28
C LEU A 256 -24.24 -0.77 -3.12
N THR A 257 -24.40 -0.33 -1.87
CA THR A 257 -24.31 -1.21 -0.70
C THR A 257 -25.42 -2.27 -0.67
N GLU A 258 -26.64 -1.93 -1.08
CA GLU A 258 -27.75 -2.87 -1.22
C GLU A 258 -27.44 -3.91 -2.31
N ALA A 259 -26.96 -3.47 -3.47
CA ALA A 259 -26.57 -4.37 -4.54
C ALA A 259 -25.42 -5.30 -4.11
N MET A 260 -24.44 -4.78 -3.35
CA MET A 260 -23.37 -5.58 -2.75
C MET A 260 -23.91 -6.65 -1.81
N ALA A 261 -24.94 -6.36 -0.99
CA ALA A 261 -25.55 -7.34 -0.09
C ALA A 261 -26.17 -8.55 -0.81
N THR A 262 -26.45 -8.44 -2.12
CA THR A 262 -26.96 -9.55 -2.94
C THR A 262 -25.85 -10.47 -3.48
N ILE A 263 -24.58 -10.08 -3.35
CA ILE A 263 -23.44 -10.84 -3.85
C ILE A 263 -23.20 -12.05 -2.95
N ARG A 264 -23.10 -13.22 -3.60
CA ARG A 264 -22.60 -14.46 -2.99
C ARG A 264 -21.31 -14.82 -3.72
N ARG A 265 -20.22 -14.95 -2.98
CA ARG A 265 -18.88 -15.31 -3.50
C ARG A 265 -18.43 -16.63 -2.91
#